data_AF-A0A9W6ZW74-F1
#
_entry.id   AF-A0A9W6ZW74-F1
#
_cell.length_a   1.000
_cell.length_b   1.000
_cell.length_c   1.000
_cell.angle_alpha   90.00
_cell.angle_beta   90.00
_cell.angle_gamma   90.00
#
_symmetry.space_group_name_H-M   'P 1'
#
loop_
_entity.id
_entity.type
_entity.pdbx_description
1 polymer ?
#
loop_
_entity_poly.entity_id
_entity_poly.type
_entity_poly.pdbx_seq_one_letter_code
_entity_poly.pdbx_strand_id
1 'polypeptide(L)'
;WVCWDDVSNSEAFSVSTPTVTCTSFTDSPKCPQGQFSTSGFQPCEPCPSHLPHTLSPGSTSIESCISYSGNLVAVSQNGNKILSYSPGKESWDILTEEHEFMKAPRSIVWISATNFLVSSFFIDQVHEYRMDGTYVGLFCEVFEPEGIVLLPPPFNLVVVTSMDN
;
A
#
# COMPACT_ATOMS: atom_id res chain seq x y z
N TRP A 1 -29.87 -0.12 19.31
CA TRP A 1 -30.41 -0.09 20.67
C TRP A 1 -31.57 0.89 20.70
N VAL A 2 -32.65 0.46 21.37
CA VAL A 2 -33.92 1.14 21.71
C VAL A 2 -34.95 1.31 20.58
N CYS A 3 -36.03 0.53 20.67
CA CYS A 3 -37.40 1.01 20.49
C CYS A 3 -38.25 0.44 21.64
N TRP A 4 -38.94 1.33 22.36
CA TRP A 4 -40.11 1.02 23.17
C TRP A 4 -41.35 1.34 22.34
N ASP A 5 -42.38 0.50 22.40
CA ASP A 5 -43.70 0.94 22.85
C ASP A 5 -44.55 -0.25 23.29
N ASP A 6 -45.27 -0.01 24.37
CA ASP A 6 -46.12 -0.87 25.16
C ASP A 6 -47.58 -0.64 24.74
N VAL A 7 -48.34 -1.68 24.37
CA VAL A 7 -49.83 -1.63 24.43
C VAL A 7 -50.37 -3.01 24.76
N SER A 8 -50.81 -3.17 26.00
CA SER A 8 -51.77 -4.19 26.43
C SER A 8 -53.18 -3.83 25.95
N ASN A 9 -53.83 -4.68 25.15
CA ASN A 9 -55.25 -5.00 25.33
C ASN A 9 -55.70 -6.17 24.44
N SER A 10 -56.55 -6.98 25.05
CA SER A 10 -57.25 -8.15 24.54
C SER A 10 -58.10 -7.87 23.30
N GLU A 11 -57.94 -8.68 22.26
CA GLU A 11 -59.02 -9.28 21.45
C GLU A 11 -58.40 -10.22 20.41
N ALA A 12 -58.95 -11.43 20.29
CA ALA A 12 -58.47 -12.46 19.38
C ALA A 12 -58.81 -12.10 17.93
N PHE A 13 -57.89 -11.41 17.26
CA PHE A 13 -57.86 -11.27 15.80
C PHE A 13 -56.80 -12.20 15.22
N SER A 14 -57.12 -12.88 14.12
CA SER A 14 -56.13 -13.63 13.33
C SER A 14 -55.17 -12.63 12.68
N VAL A 15 -54.14 -12.25 13.43
CA VAL A 15 -53.03 -11.43 12.94
C VAL A 15 -52.24 -12.30 11.97
N SER A 16 -52.39 -12.02 10.67
CA SER A 16 -51.34 -12.39 9.71
C SER A 16 -50.08 -11.69 10.19
N THR A 17 -49.15 -12.44 10.78
CA THR A 17 -47.88 -11.90 11.23
C THR A 17 -47.22 -11.23 10.02
N PRO A 18 -46.98 -9.91 10.04
CA PRO A 18 -46.13 -9.32 9.03
C PRO A 18 -44.78 -9.99 9.18
N THR A 19 -44.38 -10.72 8.14
CA THR A 19 -43.04 -11.30 8.10
C THR A 19 -42.09 -10.12 7.98
N VAL A 20 -41.54 -9.67 9.11
CA VAL A 20 -40.47 -8.67 9.11
C VAL A 20 -39.23 -9.39 8.59
N THR A 21 -39.00 -9.27 7.28
CA THR A 21 -37.75 -9.69 6.68
C THR A 21 -36.68 -8.69 7.11
N CYS A 22 -35.92 -9.03 8.14
CA CYS A 22 -34.65 -8.37 8.41
C CYS A 22 -33.70 -8.68 7.26
N THR A 23 -33.68 -7.82 6.24
CA THR A 23 -32.58 -7.83 5.28
C THR A 23 -31.37 -7.27 6.02
N SER A 24 -30.36 -8.12 6.22
CA SER A 24 -29.04 -7.64 6.60
C SER A 24 -28.55 -6.72 5.47
N PHE A 25 -28.55 -5.41 5.71
CA PHE A 25 -27.83 -4.44 4.89
C PHE A 25 -26.32 -4.67 5.08
N THR A 26 -25.79 -5.76 4.51
CA THR A 26 -24.35 -6.01 4.44
C THR A 26 -23.76 -5.73 3.06
N ASP A 27 -24.59 -5.42 2.06
CA ASP A 27 -24.15 -5.02 0.72
C ASP A 27 -24.77 -3.67 0.32
N SER A 28 -24.41 -2.61 1.03
CA SER A 28 -24.61 -1.25 0.50
C SER A 28 -23.61 -1.02 -0.64
N PRO A 29 -24.02 -0.42 -1.77
CA PRO A 29 -23.14 -0.23 -2.92
C PRO A 29 -22.03 0.76 -2.57
N LYS A 30 -20.84 0.22 -2.28
CA LYS A 30 -19.60 1.00 -2.21
C LYS A 30 -19.37 1.70 -3.54
N CYS A 31 -18.80 2.89 -3.51
CA CYS A 31 -18.39 3.56 -4.73
C CYS A 31 -17.47 2.63 -5.55
N PRO A 32 -17.70 2.54 -6.88
CA PRO A 32 -16.88 1.71 -7.75
C PRO A 32 -15.44 2.20 -7.73
N GLN A 33 -14.52 1.36 -8.19
CA GLN A 33 -13.10 1.69 -8.25
C GLN A 33 -12.87 3.03 -8.95
N GLY A 34 -12.12 3.92 -8.30
CA GLY A 34 -11.83 5.25 -8.83
C GLY A 34 -12.89 6.30 -8.59
N GLN A 35 -13.80 6.05 -7.66
CA GLN A 35 -14.74 7.04 -7.15
C GLN A 35 -14.78 7.02 -5.63
N PHE A 36 -15.08 8.17 -5.01
CA PHE A 36 -15.21 8.31 -3.56
C PHE A 36 -16.53 8.98 -3.16
N SER A 37 -16.95 8.83 -1.91
CA SER A 37 -18.06 9.59 -1.33
C SER A 37 -17.82 9.95 0.13
N THR A 38 -17.98 11.24 0.46
CA THR A 38 -17.87 11.75 1.84
C THR A 38 -18.93 11.20 2.79
N SER A 39 -20.05 10.71 2.28
CA SER A 39 -21.10 10.06 3.07
C SER A 39 -20.94 8.54 3.13
N GLY A 40 -20.02 7.96 2.34
CA GLY A 40 -19.90 6.52 2.12
C GLY A 40 -20.96 5.93 1.18
N PHE A 41 -21.86 6.76 0.63
CA PHE A 41 -22.96 6.38 -0.25
C PHE A 41 -23.04 7.30 -1.47
N GLN A 42 -23.76 6.91 -2.52
CA GLN A 42 -23.95 7.78 -3.69
C GLN A 42 -24.50 9.18 -3.31
N PRO A 43 -24.16 10.23 -4.07
CA PRO A 43 -23.38 10.22 -5.32
C PRO A 43 -21.88 10.05 -5.08
N CYS A 44 -21.23 9.30 -5.98
CA CYS A 44 -19.79 9.11 -5.94
C CYS A 44 -19.11 10.13 -6.86
N GLU A 45 -18.02 10.73 -6.40
CA GLU A 45 -17.19 11.67 -7.14
C GLU A 45 -15.95 10.97 -7.69
N PRO A 46 -15.47 11.32 -8.91
CA PRO A 46 -14.28 10.70 -9.48
C PRO A 46 -13.02 11.06 -8.68
N CYS A 47 -12.16 10.08 -8.47
CA CYS A 47 -10.82 10.33 -7.92
C CYS A 47 -9.96 11.13 -8.92
N PRO A 48 -9.02 11.98 -8.46
CA PRO A 48 -8.15 12.77 -9.33
C PRO A 48 -7.34 11.89 -10.30
N SER A 49 -7.41 12.19 -11.60
CA SER A 49 -6.79 11.41 -12.68
C SER A 49 -5.26 11.50 -12.77
N HIS A 50 -4.64 12.37 -11.98
CA HIS A 50 -3.19 12.57 -11.97
C HIS A 50 -2.43 11.63 -11.02
N LEU A 51 -3.14 10.73 -10.34
CA LEU A 51 -2.54 9.80 -9.41
C LEU A 51 -2.26 8.48 -10.13
N PRO A 52 -0.98 8.12 -10.34
CA PRO A 52 -0.64 6.81 -10.84
C PRO A 52 -0.87 5.81 -9.70
N HIS A 53 -1.43 4.65 -10.01
CA HIS A 53 -1.60 3.47 -9.16
C HIS A 53 -2.94 3.31 -8.42
N THR A 54 -3.59 2.19 -8.78
CA THR A 54 -4.68 1.45 -8.13
C THR A 54 -5.54 2.19 -7.11
N LEU A 55 -6.65 2.72 -7.62
CA LEU A 55 -7.75 3.27 -6.85
C LEU A 55 -8.41 2.13 -6.05
N SER A 56 -8.71 2.33 -4.77
CA SER A 56 -9.42 1.33 -3.96
C SER A 56 -10.94 1.46 -4.12
N PRO A 57 -11.70 0.35 -4.15
CA PRO A 57 -13.17 0.40 -4.10
C PRO A 57 -13.66 0.89 -2.74
N GLY A 58 -14.68 1.75 -2.73
CA GLY A 58 -15.31 2.21 -1.49
C GLY A 58 -14.56 3.32 -0.73
N SER A 59 -13.76 4.12 -1.43
CA SER A 59 -13.15 5.32 -0.88
C SER A 59 -14.21 6.26 -0.29
N THR A 60 -14.02 6.71 0.95
CA THR A 60 -14.94 7.63 1.67
C THR A 60 -14.45 9.09 1.68
N SER A 61 -13.30 9.36 1.08
CA SER A 61 -12.70 10.68 0.95
C SER A 61 -11.70 10.73 -0.22
N ILE A 62 -11.29 11.92 -0.64
CA ILE A 62 -10.27 12.09 -1.68
C ILE A 62 -8.91 11.50 -1.26
N GLU A 63 -8.58 11.53 0.03
CA GLU A 63 -7.36 10.91 0.56
C GLU A 63 -7.42 9.38 0.45
N SER A 64 -8.60 8.79 0.64
CA SER A 64 -8.81 7.35 0.48
C SER A 64 -8.87 6.88 -0.98
N CYS A 65 -8.85 7.79 -1.95
CA CYS A 65 -8.64 7.45 -3.36
C CYS A 65 -7.22 6.94 -3.61
N ILE A 66 -6.24 7.40 -2.81
CA ILE A 66 -4.85 6.99 -2.92
C ILE A 66 -4.68 5.72 -2.10
N SER A 67 -4.57 4.58 -2.77
CA SER A 67 -4.13 3.36 -2.10
C SER A 67 -2.61 3.31 -2.12
N TYR A 68 -1.99 3.50 -0.95
CA TYR A 68 -0.57 3.18 -0.77
C TYR A 68 -0.31 1.67 -0.75
N SER A 69 -1.33 0.84 -1.03
CA SER A 69 -1.27 -0.62 -0.91
C SER A 69 -0.17 -1.21 -1.77
N GLY A 70 0.88 -1.71 -1.11
CA GLY A 70 1.91 -2.56 -1.71
C GLY A 70 3.02 -1.85 -2.47
N ASN A 71 3.04 -0.51 -2.53
CA ASN A 71 4.00 0.22 -3.37
C ASN A 71 4.98 1.11 -2.58
N LEU A 72 4.82 1.22 -1.26
CA LEU A 72 5.79 1.93 -0.42
C LEU A 72 6.80 0.93 0.14
N VAL A 73 8.02 1.01 -0.38
CA VAL A 73 9.17 0.22 0.07
C VAL A 73 10.24 1.18 0.57
N ALA A 74 10.85 0.85 1.69
CA ALA A 74 11.90 1.63 2.32
C ALA A 74 13.06 0.73 2.73
N VAL A 75 14.24 1.33 2.91
CA VAL A 75 15.41 0.65 3.45
C VAL A 75 15.71 1.17 4.85
N SER A 76 16.11 0.26 5.74
CA SER A 76 16.55 0.59 7.09
C SER A 76 18.05 0.44 7.17
N GLN A 77 18.76 1.57 7.16
CA GLN A 77 20.22 1.60 7.22
C GLN A 77 20.76 0.87 8.46
N ASN A 78 20.24 1.19 9.64
CA ASN A 78 20.71 0.60 10.90
C ASN A 78 20.20 -0.84 11.09
N GLY A 79 19.03 -1.16 10.53
CA GLY A 79 18.44 -2.49 10.62
C GLY A 79 19.00 -3.49 9.63
N ASN A 80 19.64 -3.03 8.55
CA ASN A 80 20.01 -3.84 7.38
C ASN A 80 18.79 -4.59 6.81
N LYS A 81 17.70 -3.87 6.59
CA LYS A 81 16.42 -4.46 6.14
C LYS A 81 15.78 -3.65 5.02
N ILE A 82 14.91 -4.33 4.29
CA ILE A 82 13.94 -3.73 3.38
C ILE A 82 12.57 -3.89 4.03
N LEU A 83 11.80 -2.80 4.05
CA LEU A 83 10.51 -2.71 4.69
C LEU A 83 9.46 -2.39 3.64
N SER A 84 8.27 -2.97 3.79
CA SER A 84 7.09 -2.63 3.00
C SER A 84 6.01 -2.07 3.92
N TYR A 85 5.31 -1.04 3.48
CA TYR A 85 4.19 -0.49 4.23
C TYR A 85 2.93 -1.33 3.97
N SER A 86 2.28 -1.75 5.06
CA SER A 86 1.03 -2.50 5.06
C SER A 86 -0.11 -1.59 5.50
N PRO A 87 -0.91 -1.03 4.56
CA PRO A 87 -1.95 -0.06 4.94
C PRO A 87 -3.01 -0.66 5.85
N GLY A 88 -3.36 -1.94 5.65
CA GLY A 88 -4.36 -2.61 6.47
C GLY A 88 -3.98 -2.77 7.95
N LYS A 89 -2.68 -2.70 8.26
CA LYS A 89 -2.15 -2.73 9.63
C LYS A 89 -1.66 -1.37 10.11
N GLU A 90 -1.63 -0.38 9.22
CA GLU A 90 -0.96 0.91 9.43
C GLU A 90 0.49 0.77 9.94
N SER A 91 1.20 -0.25 9.48
CA SER A 91 2.53 -0.62 9.98
C SER A 91 3.51 -0.95 8.86
N TRP A 92 4.80 -1.02 9.20
CA TRP A 92 5.84 -1.52 8.33
C TRP A 92 6.11 -3.00 8.62
N ASP A 93 6.03 -3.84 7.58
CA ASP A 93 6.41 -5.24 7.64
C ASP A 93 7.81 -5.43 7.04
N ILE A 94 8.60 -6.35 7.59
CA ILE A 94 9.91 -6.70 7.04
C ILE A 94 9.68 -7.46 5.74
N LEU A 95 10.16 -6.90 4.64
CA LEU A 95 10.11 -7.54 3.33
C LEU A 95 11.30 -8.50 3.16
N THR A 96 12.49 -8.08 3.59
CA THR A 96 13.67 -8.95 3.66
C THR A 96 14.67 -8.43 4.70
N GLU A 97 15.41 -9.36 5.30
CA GLU A 97 16.51 -9.12 6.23
C GLU A 97 17.70 -10.01 5.84
N GLU A 98 18.49 -9.55 4.87
CA GLU A 98 19.65 -10.29 4.40
C GLU A 98 20.94 -9.71 4.95
N HIS A 99 21.53 -10.42 5.92
CA HIS A 99 22.75 -9.95 6.57
C HIS A 99 24.01 -10.13 5.72
N GLU A 100 24.00 -10.97 4.70
CA GLU A 100 25.16 -11.21 3.84
C GLU A 100 25.28 -10.15 2.74
N PHE A 101 24.17 -9.86 2.06
CA PHE A 101 24.13 -9.00 0.87
C PHE A 101 23.60 -7.58 1.15
N MET A 102 23.36 -7.23 2.41
CA MET A 102 22.83 -5.91 2.77
C MET A 102 23.48 -5.37 4.04
N LYS A 103 24.29 -4.32 3.88
CA LYS A 103 24.99 -3.63 4.97
C LYS A 103 24.88 -2.13 4.77
N ALA A 104 24.20 -1.48 5.71
CA ALA A 104 23.82 -0.07 5.67
C ALA A 104 23.20 0.32 4.32
N PRO A 105 22.03 -0.24 3.96
CA PRO A 105 21.38 0.12 2.72
C PRO A 105 21.02 1.62 2.71
N ARG A 106 21.26 2.31 1.59
CA ARG A 106 21.12 3.79 1.49
C ARG A 106 20.01 4.25 0.58
N SER A 107 19.83 3.57 -0.54
CA SER A 107 18.92 4.01 -1.59
C SER A 107 18.18 2.83 -2.20
N ILE A 108 17.00 3.11 -2.73
CA ILE A 108 16.16 2.16 -3.45
C ILE A 108 15.61 2.82 -4.72
N VAL A 109 15.61 2.09 -5.83
CA VAL A 109 14.96 2.54 -7.07
C VAL A 109 14.27 1.39 -7.79
N TRP A 110 13.06 1.63 -8.27
CA TRP A 110 12.34 0.68 -9.10
C TRP A 110 12.93 0.65 -10.51
N ILE A 111 13.24 -0.54 -11.01
CA ILE A 111 13.73 -0.77 -12.38
C ILE A 111 12.71 -1.48 -13.27
N SER A 112 11.66 -2.04 -12.66
CA SER A 112 10.49 -2.59 -13.34
C SER A 112 9.28 -2.62 -12.39
N ALA A 113 8.15 -3.18 -12.85
CA ALA A 113 6.96 -3.37 -12.02
C ALA A 113 7.17 -4.40 -10.88
N THR A 114 8.18 -5.26 -10.98
CA THR A 114 8.39 -6.39 -10.06
C THR A 114 9.73 -6.34 -9.35
N ASN A 115 10.66 -5.51 -9.81
CA ASN A 115 12.05 -5.52 -9.34
C ASN A 115 12.53 -4.11 -9.01
N PHE A 116 13.37 -4.01 -7.99
CA PHE A 116 14.02 -2.79 -7.56
C PHE A 116 15.48 -3.06 -7.19
N LEU A 117 16.30 -2.01 -7.23
CA LEU A 117 17.68 -2.04 -6.80
C LEU A 117 17.82 -1.40 -5.42
N VAL A 118 18.75 -1.91 -4.62
CA VAL A 118 19.15 -1.36 -3.33
C VAL A 118 20.65 -1.17 -3.28
N SER A 119 21.10 0.03 -2.90
CA SER A 119 22.52 0.28 -2.65
C SER A 119 22.90 -0.16 -1.24
N SER A 120 24.05 -0.80 -1.11
CA SER A 120 24.57 -1.38 0.13
C SER A 120 25.95 -0.79 0.42
N PHE A 121 25.99 0.18 1.32
CA PHE A 121 27.15 1.07 1.49
C PHE A 121 28.41 0.34 1.95
N PHE A 122 28.34 -0.47 3.01
CA PHE A 122 29.55 -1.05 3.61
C PHE A 122 30.12 -2.26 2.87
N ILE A 123 29.48 -2.70 1.79
CA ILE A 123 29.94 -3.83 0.98
C ILE A 123 30.11 -3.45 -0.48
N ASP A 124 30.08 -2.16 -0.81
CA ASP A 124 30.40 -1.63 -2.15
C ASP A 124 29.58 -2.26 -3.28
N GLN A 125 28.30 -2.52 -3.04
CA GLN A 125 27.46 -3.28 -3.96
C GLN A 125 26.06 -2.69 -4.10
N VAL A 126 25.50 -2.84 -5.30
CA VAL A 126 24.09 -2.62 -5.61
C VAL A 126 23.45 -3.96 -5.92
N HIS A 127 22.38 -4.29 -5.22
CA HIS A 127 21.70 -5.57 -5.30
C HIS A 127 20.30 -5.41 -5.87
N GLU A 128 19.86 -6.42 -6.62
CA GLU A 128 18.51 -6.50 -7.17
C GLU A 128 17.63 -7.41 -6.30
N TYR A 129 16.42 -6.94 -6.03
CA TYR A 129 15.39 -7.65 -5.28
C TYR A 129 14.05 -7.59 -6.01
N ARG A 130 13.22 -8.60 -5.77
CA ARG A 130 11.81 -8.60 -6.18
C ARG A 130 10.94 -7.87 -5.17
N MET A 131 9.77 -7.44 -5.62
CA MET A 131 8.73 -6.80 -4.80
C MET A 131 8.25 -7.63 -3.61
N ASP A 132 8.47 -8.95 -3.62
CA ASP A 132 8.18 -9.87 -2.53
C ASP A 132 9.33 -10.03 -1.53
N GLY A 133 10.46 -9.34 -1.73
CA GLY A 133 11.66 -9.40 -0.90
C GLY A 133 12.70 -10.42 -1.34
N THR A 134 12.42 -11.23 -2.37
CA THR A 134 13.36 -12.24 -2.86
C THR A 134 14.60 -11.59 -3.48
N TYR A 135 15.80 -11.99 -3.03
CA TYR A 135 17.05 -11.60 -3.66
C TYR A 135 17.18 -12.19 -5.07
N VAL A 136 17.53 -11.34 -6.04
CA VAL A 136 17.73 -11.74 -7.44
C VAL A 136 19.21 -11.92 -7.72
N GLY A 137 20.04 -10.98 -7.29
CA GLY A 137 21.47 -11.02 -7.55
C GLY A 137 22.17 -9.68 -7.39
N LEU A 138 23.48 -9.71 -7.62
CA LEU A 138 24.32 -8.52 -7.69
C LEU A 138 24.06 -7.80 -9.03
N PHE A 139 23.73 -6.52 -8.96
CA PHE A 139 23.58 -5.66 -10.14
C PHE A 139 24.94 -5.08 -10.57
N CYS A 140 25.66 -4.45 -9.63
CA CYS A 140 27.04 -3.99 -9.86
C CYS A 140 27.83 -3.82 -8.55
N GLU A 141 29.15 -3.83 -8.68
CA GLU A 141 30.08 -3.41 -7.62
C GLU A 141 30.48 -1.96 -7.87
N VAL A 142 30.49 -1.17 -6.82
CA VAL A 142 30.81 0.25 -6.86
C VAL A 142 31.12 0.71 -5.45
N PHE A 143 32.19 1.48 -5.29
CA PHE A 143 32.64 1.96 -3.99
C PHE A 143 31.57 2.83 -3.32
N GLU A 144 31.24 2.53 -2.07
CA GLU A 144 30.36 3.29 -1.17
C GLU A 144 29.11 3.91 -1.84
N PRO A 145 28.16 3.10 -2.34
CA PRO A 145 27.00 3.62 -3.05
C PRO A 145 25.99 4.27 -2.10
N GLU A 146 25.85 5.59 -2.20
CA GLU A 146 24.95 6.41 -1.40
C GLU A 146 23.56 6.56 -2.05
N GLY A 147 23.50 6.59 -3.37
CA GLY A 147 22.27 6.88 -4.11
C GLY A 147 22.14 6.06 -5.39
N ILE A 148 20.90 5.76 -5.78
CA ILE A 148 20.61 5.25 -7.13
C ILE A 148 19.55 6.16 -7.75
N VAL A 149 19.83 6.66 -8.94
CA VAL A 149 18.96 7.61 -9.65
C VAL A 149 18.63 7.04 -11.03
N LEU A 150 17.34 6.98 -11.33
CA LEU A 150 16.85 6.71 -12.68
C LEU A 150 16.64 8.05 -13.41
N LEU A 151 17.48 8.32 -14.41
CA LEU A 151 17.37 9.53 -15.22
C LEU A 151 16.19 9.43 -16.21
N PRO A 152 15.58 10.57 -16.60
CA PRO A 152 14.56 10.60 -17.64
C PRO A 152 15.08 10.03 -18.98
N PRO A 153 14.17 9.74 -19.94
CA PRO A 153 14.52 9.13 -21.21
C PRO A 153 15.74 9.76 -21.91
N PRO A 154 16.67 8.95 -22.44
CA PRO A 154 16.70 7.48 -22.39
C PRO A 154 17.03 7.03 -20.97
N PHE A 155 16.17 6.18 -20.36
CA PHE A 155 16.29 5.80 -18.95
C PHE A 155 17.68 5.24 -18.66
N ASN A 156 18.51 6.04 -17.99
CA ASN A 156 19.86 5.67 -17.58
C ASN A 156 19.85 5.53 -16.07
N LEU A 157 20.42 4.44 -15.58
CA LEU A 157 20.61 4.24 -14.15
C LEU A 157 21.99 4.76 -13.75
N VAL A 158 22.02 5.65 -12.77
CA VAL A 158 23.25 6.23 -12.23
C VAL A 158 23.34 5.86 -10.76
N VAL A 159 24.49 5.33 -10.34
CA VAL A 159 24.81 5.12 -8.93
C VAL A 159 25.68 6.27 -8.47
N VAL A 160 25.25 6.94 -7.41
CA VAL A 160 25.96 8.03 -6.76
C VAL A 160 26.79 7.43 -5.63
N THR A 161 28.09 7.69 -5.65
CA THR A 161 29.03 7.19 -4.65
C THR A 161 29.42 8.29 -3.69
N SER A 162 29.84 7.91 -2.49
CA SER A 162 30.67 8.80 -1.67
C SER A 162 31.97 9.12 -2.42
N MET A 163 32.45 10.35 -2.29
CA MET A 163 33.84 10.69 -2.60
C MET A 163 34.54 10.89 -1.26
N ASP A 164 35.44 9.98 -0.92
CA ASP A 164 36.36 10.20 0.20
C ASP A 164 37.17 11.47 -0.10
N ASN A 165 37.17 12.41 0.85
CA ASN A 165 38.13 13.52 0.91
C ASN A 165 39.37 13.08 1.70
#